data_AF-A0A385Z637-F1
#
_entry.id   AF-A0A385Z637-F1
#
_cell.length_a   1.000
_cell.length_b   1.000
_cell.length_c   1.000
_cell.angle_alpha   90.00
_cell.angle_beta   90.00
_cell.angle_gamma   90.00
#
_symmetry.space_group_name_H-M   'P 1'
#
loop_
_entity.id
_entity.type
_entity.pdbx_description
1 polymer ?
#
loop_
_entity_poly.entity_id
_entity_poly.type
_entity_poly.pdbx_seq_one_letter_code
_entity_poly.pdbx_strand_id
1 'polypeptide(L)'
;MPICKDRTVSVAGIGQGKTHTPAFAAANAKVQVNDLATAVAAPAQNTYGSLAVLKRPVTPSAGAGGAVLSELIGLVYEGLNEATPWAGLAERLRHVLAASNVTVTLHHFNDRPYDIQVMSVAQDDDTDWQLAERVYRERFSHIELVNPKSLMPGDTIVFGPRDVEPECAARMEFINLASCLRTCFAEPGGMRCWVDVIRGRTVPEHPFSAGDLELIRALLPHLSRALELYARLKRQEAEKLIYEGCLDHQVLGCLLLDGDARLLCANQAARTIIDKHQGIELSHGRVQLQDRAGQRALDKAIANAIAAREPDGGHYHGKLVRLHAQDGVLLGMLAMPAPLFDYYQGRHVPSVIIHLSELTENLAMQQVSGGSPAELIAQLLDLTRQEARLAELLACGQSISEAAGQMGIAVTAARNYSKNIYAKLGIKGQTDLVRILFKSFALLR
;
A
#
# COMPACT_ATOMS: atom_id res chain seq x y z
N MET A 1 16.84 44.11 0.07
CA MET A 1 17.97 44.77 0.78
C MET A 1 17.39 45.79 1.73
N PRO A 2 17.94 46.02 2.94
CA PRO A 2 19.24 45.56 3.51
C PRO A 2 19.05 44.36 4.47
N ILE A 3 19.93 43.36 4.62
CA ILE A 3 21.33 43.24 5.09
C ILE A 3 21.55 43.61 6.57
N CYS A 4 21.65 42.58 7.42
CA CYS A 4 22.59 42.47 8.57
C CYS A 4 22.48 41.03 9.12
N LYS A 5 23.44 40.14 8.81
CA LYS A 5 24.66 39.78 9.58
C LYS A 5 24.47 38.65 10.61
N ASP A 6 25.08 37.52 10.26
CA ASP A 6 25.83 36.55 11.08
C ASP A 6 25.49 36.39 12.56
N ARG A 7 25.11 35.15 12.92
CA ARG A 7 25.63 34.49 14.12
C ARG A 7 25.69 32.98 13.93
N THR A 8 26.90 32.52 13.66
CA THR A 8 27.41 31.16 13.91
C THR A 8 27.30 30.83 15.39
N VAL A 9 26.70 29.67 15.71
CA VAL A 9 26.87 28.99 16.99
C VAL A 9 27.18 27.52 16.69
N SER A 10 28.43 27.15 16.99
CA SER A 10 28.90 25.78 17.16
C SER A 10 28.73 25.40 18.62
N VAL A 11 28.03 24.30 18.94
CA VAL A 11 28.27 23.50 20.16
C VAL A 11 27.85 22.03 19.93
N ALA A 12 28.88 21.18 19.93
CA ALA A 12 29.01 19.86 20.56
C ALA A 12 27.80 18.91 20.72
N GLY A 13 27.90 17.77 20.04
CA GLY A 13 28.13 16.43 20.62
C GLY A 13 27.19 15.94 21.74
N ILE A 14 26.29 15.01 21.40
CA ILE A 14 25.66 14.09 22.37
C ILE A 14 25.51 12.70 21.73
N GLY A 15 26.23 11.73 22.31
CA GLY A 15 25.70 10.44 22.76
C GLY A 15 25.19 9.44 21.72
N GLN A 16 26.03 8.46 21.40
CA GLN A 16 25.58 7.17 20.88
C GLN A 16 24.65 6.48 21.88
N GLY A 17 23.37 6.38 21.55
CA GLY A 17 22.40 5.51 22.21
C GLY A 17 22.21 4.23 21.39
N LYS A 18 22.73 3.12 21.89
CA LYS A 18 22.44 1.78 21.37
C LYS A 18 20.97 1.45 21.61
N THR A 19 20.17 1.31 20.56
CA THR A 19 18.83 0.72 20.64
C THR A 19 18.89 -0.72 20.13
N HIS A 20 18.78 -1.66 21.06
CA HIS A 20 18.48 -3.05 20.78
C HIS A 20 17.07 -3.15 20.19
N THR A 21 16.94 -3.72 18.99
CA THR A 21 15.65 -4.15 18.42
C THR A 21 15.56 -5.68 18.51
N PRO A 22 14.46 -6.27 19.02
CA PRO A 22 14.34 -7.71 19.16
C PRO A 22 13.96 -8.37 17.83
N ALA A 23 14.60 -9.51 17.55
CA ALA A 23 14.32 -10.36 16.42
C ALA A 23 12.95 -11.06 16.58
N PHE A 24 12.05 -10.86 15.62
CA PHE A 24 10.82 -11.65 15.48
C PHE A 24 11.12 -12.89 14.63
N ALA A 25 10.98 -14.07 15.23
CA ALA A 25 11.09 -15.37 14.59
C ALA A 25 9.82 -15.69 13.80
N ALA A 26 9.95 -15.89 12.48
CA ALA A 26 8.88 -16.41 11.63
C ALA A 26 8.90 -17.95 11.66
N ALA A 27 7.84 -18.56 12.19
CA ALA A 27 7.65 -20.00 12.21
C ALA A 27 7.05 -20.50 10.89
N ASN A 28 7.75 -21.43 10.25
CA ASN A 28 7.33 -22.15 9.05
C ASN A 28 6.20 -23.16 9.38
N ALA A 29 5.04 -23.00 8.74
CA ALA A 29 4.00 -24.04 8.70
C ALA A 29 3.81 -24.53 7.26
N LYS A 30 4.31 -25.74 6.99
CA LYS A 30 4.01 -26.53 5.79
C LYS A 30 2.56 -27.01 5.84
N VAL A 31 1.78 -26.75 4.80
CA VAL A 31 0.48 -27.44 4.59
C VAL A 31 0.49 -28.07 3.21
N GLN A 32 0.35 -29.40 3.20
CA GLN A 32 0.16 -30.24 2.03
C GLN A 32 -1.21 -29.94 1.39
N VAL A 33 -1.22 -29.72 0.08
CA VAL A 33 -2.45 -29.71 -0.73
C VAL A 33 -2.53 -31.06 -1.43
N ASN A 34 -3.50 -31.88 -1.03
CA ASN A 34 -3.85 -33.11 -1.71
C ASN A 34 -5.12 -32.87 -2.55
N ASP A 35 -5.11 -33.48 -3.72
CA ASP A 35 -6.16 -33.56 -4.74
C ASP A 35 -7.58 -33.75 -4.20
N LEU A 36 -8.56 -33.14 -4.90
CA LEU A 36 -9.87 -33.75 -5.17
C LEU A 36 -10.66 -32.96 -6.23
N ALA A 37 -11.24 -33.72 -7.16
CA ALA A 37 -12.45 -33.46 -7.96
C ALA A 37 -12.32 -32.91 -9.39
N THR A 38 -12.05 -33.88 -10.29
CA THR A 38 -12.74 -34.13 -11.56
C THR A 38 -14.27 -33.87 -11.58
N ALA A 39 -14.78 -33.69 -12.82
CA ALA A 39 -16.17 -33.82 -13.30
C ALA A 39 -16.93 -32.46 -13.38
N VAL A 40 -17.68 -32.05 -14.42
CA VAL A 40 -18.24 -32.63 -15.65
C VAL A 40 -18.47 -31.49 -16.66
N ALA A 41 -18.26 -31.75 -17.95
CA ALA A 41 -18.62 -30.89 -19.06
C ALA A 41 -20.09 -31.09 -19.51
N ALA A 42 -20.80 -30.00 -19.84
CA ALA A 42 -21.93 -30.00 -20.77
C ALA A 42 -22.14 -28.59 -21.37
N PRO A 43 -22.59 -28.46 -22.64
CA PRO A 43 -22.46 -27.22 -23.41
C PRO A 43 -23.73 -26.35 -23.36
N ALA A 44 -23.55 -25.04 -23.26
CA ALA A 44 -24.62 -24.07 -23.49
C ALA A 44 -24.34 -23.30 -24.78
N GLN A 45 -25.14 -23.59 -25.81
CA GLN A 45 -25.25 -22.80 -27.03
C GLN A 45 -25.84 -21.43 -26.65
N ASN A 46 -25.15 -20.34 -26.99
CA ASN A 46 -25.77 -19.03 -27.03
C ASN A 46 -25.24 -18.22 -28.22
N THR A 47 -26.16 -18.00 -29.16
CA THR A 47 -26.10 -17.08 -30.29
C THR A 47 -25.98 -15.64 -29.82
N TYR A 48 -24.84 -15.00 -30.09
CA TYR A 48 -24.71 -13.54 -30.07
C TYR A 48 -24.11 -13.03 -31.38
N GLY A 49 -24.68 -11.92 -31.84
CA GLY A 49 -24.51 -11.33 -33.16
C GLY A 49 -23.10 -10.88 -33.50
N SER A 50 -22.89 -10.80 -34.81
CA SER A 50 -21.71 -10.36 -35.55
C SER A 50 -21.00 -9.13 -34.95
N LEU A 51 -19.94 -9.37 -34.17
CA LEU A 51 -18.86 -8.41 -33.97
C LEU A 51 -17.81 -8.63 -35.04
N ALA A 52 -17.49 -7.59 -35.80
CA ALA A 52 -16.45 -7.61 -36.82
C ALA A 52 -15.08 -7.87 -36.17
N VAL A 53 -14.65 -9.13 -36.17
CA VAL A 53 -13.32 -9.54 -35.73
C VAL A 53 -12.31 -9.10 -36.79
N LEU A 54 -11.51 -8.08 -36.48
CA LEU A 54 -10.27 -7.79 -37.22
C LEU A 54 -9.29 -8.95 -37.01
N LYS A 55 -9.44 -10.04 -37.77
CA LYS A 55 -8.44 -11.11 -37.85
C LYS A 55 -7.28 -10.63 -38.70
N ARG A 56 -6.24 -10.06 -38.08
CA ARG A 56 -4.91 -10.07 -38.68
C ARG A 56 -4.33 -11.48 -38.50
N PRO A 57 -3.94 -12.19 -39.57
CA PRO A 57 -3.23 -13.45 -39.42
C PRO A 57 -1.81 -13.14 -38.94
N VAL A 58 -1.52 -13.46 -37.68
CA VAL A 58 -0.14 -13.54 -37.20
C VAL A 58 0.36 -14.92 -37.58
N THR A 59 1.13 -15.01 -38.66
CA THR A 59 1.94 -16.19 -38.97
C THR A 59 3.04 -16.33 -37.93
N PRO A 60 3.11 -17.42 -37.14
CA PRO A 60 4.22 -17.64 -36.24
C PRO A 60 5.37 -18.25 -37.04
N SER A 61 6.32 -17.42 -37.46
CA SER A 61 7.67 -17.87 -37.80
C SER A 61 8.62 -17.43 -36.67
N ALA A 62 8.49 -18.04 -35.50
CA ALA A 62 9.43 -17.81 -34.40
C ALA A 62 10.38 -19.01 -34.31
N GLY A 63 11.61 -18.81 -34.80
CA GLY A 63 12.75 -19.59 -34.33
C GLY A 63 12.89 -19.45 -32.81
N ALA A 64 13.61 -20.36 -32.16
CA ALA A 64 13.70 -20.49 -30.71
C ALA A 64 13.88 -19.17 -29.92
N GLY A 65 14.53 -18.14 -30.49
CA GLY A 65 14.66 -16.81 -29.88
C GLY A 65 13.35 -16.01 -29.72
N GLY A 66 12.37 -16.18 -30.62
CA GLY A 66 11.07 -15.50 -30.52
C GLY A 66 10.18 -16.04 -29.40
N ALA A 67 10.30 -17.33 -29.08
CA ALA A 67 9.58 -17.94 -27.97
C ALA A 67 10.08 -17.41 -26.62
N VAL A 68 11.41 -17.28 -26.46
CA VAL A 68 12.04 -16.75 -25.23
C VAL A 68 11.68 -15.29 -25.00
N LEU A 69 11.70 -14.44 -26.04
CA LEU A 69 11.29 -13.03 -25.89
C LEU A 69 9.81 -12.92 -25.49
N SER A 70 8.93 -13.69 -26.12
CA SER A 70 7.49 -13.68 -25.77
C SER A 70 7.24 -14.10 -24.33
N GLU A 71 7.98 -15.09 -23.84
CA GLU A 71 7.91 -15.55 -22.45
C GLU A 71 8.38 -14.45 -21.48
N LEU A 72 9.52 -13.83 -21.75
CA LEU A 72 10.06 -12.75 -20.92
C LEU A 72 9.12 -11.54 -20.88
N ILE A 73 8.48 -11.19 -22.00
CA ILE A 73 7.44 -10.15 -22.03
C ILE A 73 6.27 -10.51 -21.11
N GLY A 74 5.85 -11.77 -21.08
CA GLY A 74 4.84 -12.26 -20.13
C GLY A 74 5.25 -11.99 -18.69
N LEU A 75 6.47 -12.41 -18.31
CA LEU A 75 7.03 -12.22 -16.96
C LEU A 75 7.17 -10.73 -16.57
N VAL A 76 7.45 -9.84 -17.52
CA VAL A 76 7.49 -8.40 -17.28
C VAL A 76 6.15 -7.87 -16.74
N TYR A 77 5.03 -8.35 -17.29
CA TYR A 77 3.69 -7.93 -16.86
C TYR A 77 3.16 -8.75 -15.68
N GLU A 78 3.49 -10.04 -15.60
CA GLU A 78 3.15 -10.88 -14.45
C GLU A 78 3.84 -10.43 -13.17
N GLY A 79 5.04 -9.87 -13.27
CA GLY A 79 5.80 -9.30 -12.15
C GLY A 79 5.04 -8.23 -11.36
N LEU A 80 4.01 -7.61 -11.93
CA LEU A 80 3.13 -6.66 -11.23
C LEU A 80 2.25 -7.32 -10.16
N ASN A 81 2.00 -8.63 -10.29
CA ASN A 81 1.15 -9.42 -9.40
C ASN A 81 1.96 -10.27 -8.40
N GLU A 82 3.29 -10.27 -8.52
CA GLU A 82 4.17 -11.00 -7.61
C GLU A 82 4.28 -10.28 -6.26
N ALA A 83 4.46 -11.05 -5.17
CA ALA A 83 4.69 -10.48 -3.84
C ALA A 83 5.97 -9.61 -3.80
N THR A 84 6.99 -10.04 -4.54
CA THR A 84 8.20 -9.27 -4.82
C THR A 84 8.24 -9.02 -6.33
N PRO A 85 8.14 -7.77 -6.80
CA PRO A 85 7.93 -7.51 -8.23
C PRO A 85 9.13 -7.96 -9.08
N TRP A 86 8.84 -8.61 -10.20
CA TRP A 86 9.84 -9.09 -11.18
C TRP A 86 10.85 -10.12 -10.65
N ALA A 87 10.54 -10.86 -9.58
CA ALA A 87 11.37 -11.95 -9.11
C ALA A 87 11.44 -13.09 -10.15
N GLY A 88 10.30 -13.47 -10.74
CA GLY A 88 10.25 -14.48 -11.81
C GLY A 88 11.00 -14.04 -13.07
N LEU A 89 10.91 -12.76 -13.43
CA LEU A 89 11.68 -12.19 -14.52
C LEU A 89 13.19 -12.24 -14.26
N ALA A 90 13.64 -11.84 -13.06
CA ALA A 90 15.05 -11.86 -12.69
C ALA A 90 15.63 -13.29 -12.74
N GLU A 91 14.89 -14.28 -12.26
CA GLU A 91 15.26 -15.69 -12.35
C GLU A 91 15.36 -16.16 -13.79
N ARG A 92 14.37 -15.86 -14.63
CA ARG A 92 14.38 -16.29 -16.03
C ARG A 92 15.51 -15.62 -16.81
N LEU A 93 15.76 -14.33 -16.60
CA LEU A 93 16.89 -13.62 -17.21
C LEU A 93 18.23 -14.23 -16.77
N ARG A 94 18.37 -14.64 -15.50
CA ARG A 94 19.59 -15.29 -15.00
C ARG A 94 19.91 -16.55 -15.79
N HIS A 95 18.90 -17.39 -16.05
CA HIS A 95 19.07 -18.61 -16.83
C HIS A 95 19.31 -18.35 -18.32
N VAL A 96 18.51 -17.48 -18.95
CA VAL A 96 18.60 -17.19 -20.39
C VAL A 96 19.93 -16.53 -20.76
N LEU A 97 20.43 -15.66 -19.89
CA LEU A 97 21.68 -14.93 -20.11
C LEU A 97 22.89 -15.58 -19.45
N ALA A 98 22.75 -16.81 -18.93
CA ALA A 98 23.83 -17.54 -18.23
C ALA A 98 24.55 -16.68 -17.17
N ALA A 99 23.78 -15.92 -16.40
CA ALA A 99 24.28 -15.01 -15.38
C ALA A 99 24.42 -15.72 -14.02
N SER A 100 25.38 -15.26 -13.21
CA SER A 100 25.47 -15.67 -11.79
C SER A 100 24.49 -14.89 -10.93
N ASN A 101 24.23 -13.62 -11.27
CA ASN A 101 23.30 -12.77 -10.55
C ASN A 101 22.52 -11.86 -11.53
N VAL A 102 21.22 -11.71 -11.29
CA VAL A 102 20.39 -10.66 -11.90
C VAL A 102 19.74 -9.84 -10.80
N THR A 103 19.94 -8.53 -10.84
CA THR A 103 19.33 -7.58 -9.90
C THR A 103 18.44 -6.59 -10.62
N VAL A 104 17.21 -6.44 -10.17
CA VAL A 104 16.32 -5.34 -10.53
C VAL A 104 16.30 -4.34 -9.38
N THR A 105 16.83 -3.15 -9.61
CA THR A 105 16.89 -2.07 -8.61
C THR A 105 15.82 -1.04 -8.90
N LEU A 106 14.88 -0.86 -7.97
CA LEU A 106 13.85 0.18 -8.03
C LEU A 106 14.32 1.39 -7.21
N HIS A 107 14.50 2.51 -7.90
CA HIS A 107 14.97 3.75 -7.29
C HIS A 107 13.87 4.78 -7.21
N HIS A 108 13.61 5.22 -5.97
CA HIS A 108 12.66 6.30 -5.72
C HIS A 108 13.35 7.65 -5.96
N PHE A 109 12.58 8.61 -6.50
CA PHE A 109 13.05 9.93 -6.95
C PHE A 109 13.76 10.78 -5.87
N ASN A 110 13.69 10.39 -4.59
CA ASN A 110 14.49 10.98 -3.51
C ASN A 110 15.44 9.91 -2.95
N ASP A 111 16.64 10.33 -2.54
CA ASP A 111 17.64 9.55 -1.82
C ASP A 111 17.07 8.98 -0.51
N ARG A 112 16.20 7.97 -0.62
CA ARG A 112 15.96 7.04 0.47
C ARG A 112 17.30 6.39 0.78
N PRO A 113 17.57 6.06 2.05
CA PRO A 113 18.83 5.44 2.42
C PRO A 113 19.05 4.10 1.70
N TYR A 114 17.98 3.47 1.18
CA TYR A 114 18.04 2.18 0.50
C TYR A 114 17.10 2.14 -0.71
N ASP A 115 17.59 1.53 -1.78
CA ASP A 115 16.76 1.14 -2.93
C ASP A 115 16.09 -0.21 -2.65
N ILE A 116 14.99 -0.48 -3.33
CA ILE A 116 14.39 -1.82 -3.31
C ILE A 116 15.11 -2.65 -4.37
N GLN A 117 15.73 -3.74 -3.95
CA GLN A 117 16.44 -4.67 -4.84
C GLN A 117 15.73 -6.01 -4.87
N VAL A 118 15.47 -6.49 -6.09
CA VAL A 118 14.96 -7.83 -6.34
C VAL A 118 16.06 -8.61 -7.04
N MET A 119 16.50 -9.70 -6.42
CA MET A 119 17.70 -10.42 -6.84
C MET A 119 17.39 -11.88 -7.12
N SER A 120 17.94 -12.40 -8.22
CA SER A 120 18.08 -13.83 -8.46
C SER A 120 19.56 -14.16 -8.52
N VAL A 121 20.01 -15.06 -7.66
CA VAL A 121 21.41 -15.46 -7.51
C VAL A 121 21.53 -16.97 -7.79
N ALA A 122 22.63 -17.38 -8.41
CA ALA A 122 22.90 -18.80 -8.67
C ALA A 122 23.08 -19.56 -7.35
N GLN A 123 22.69 -20.85 -7.32
CA GLN A 123 22.70 -21.64 -6.09
C GLN A 123 24.12 -21.87 -5.52
N ASP A 124 25.13 -21.78 -6.37
CA ASP A 124 26.55 -21.96 -6.07
C ASP A 124 27.30 -20.63 -5.83
N ASP A 125 26.60 -19.50 -5.84
CA ASP A 125 27.19 -18.17 -5.58
C ASP A 125 27.03 -17.81 -4.09
N ASP A 126 28.17 -17.72 -3.39
CA ASP A 126 28.27 -17.38 -1.97
C ASP A 126 28.51 -15.87 -1.71
N THR A 127 28.42 -15.04 -2.76
CA THR A 127 28.66 -13.60 -2.66
C THR A 127 27.57 -12.88 -1.88
N ASP A 128 27.96 -12.10 -0.87
CA ASP A 128 27.07 -11.12 -0.23
C ASP A 128 26.89 -9.91 -1.16
N TRP A 129 25.92 -10.02 -2.07
CA TRP A 129 25.63 -8.99 -3.07
C TRP A 129 25.07 -7.69 -2.46
N GLN A 130 24.42 -7.76 -1.30
CA GLN A 130 23.97 -6.55 -0.60
C GLN A 130 25.16 -5.78 -0.02
N LEU A 131 26.14 -6.47 0.56
CA LEU A 131 27.38 -5.84 1.00
C LEU A 131 28.19 -5.33 -0.19
N ALA A 132 28.24 -6.08 -1.30
CA ALA A 132 28.90 -5.63 -2.51
C ALA A 132 28.30 -4.29 -2.97
N GLU A 133 26.98 -4.21 -3.12
CA GLU A 133 26.29 -3.01 -3.55
C GLU A 133 26.55 -1.80 -2.63
N ARG A 134 26.47 -1.97 -1.31
CA ARG A 134 26.81 -0.91 -0.35
C ARG A 134 28.23 -0.39 -0.55
N VAL A 135 29.20 -1.31 -0.70
CA VAL A 135 30.61 -0.95 -0.92
C VAL A 135 30.78 -0.19 -2.25
N TYR A 136 30.12 -0.62 -3.33
CA TYR A 136 30.17 0.08 -4.62
C TYR A 136 29.58 1.49 -4.54
N ARG A 137 28.45 1.64 -3.85
CA ARG A 137 27.81 2.93 -3.65
C ARG A 137 28.69 3.89 -2.85
N GLU A 138 29.31 3.41 -1.77
CA GLU A 138 30.13 4.23 -0.88
C GLU A 138 31.50 4.58 -1.45
N ARG A 139 32.18 3.63 -2.10
CA ARG A 139 33.59 3.78 -2.49
C ARG A 139 33.82 4.04 -3.97
N PHE A 140 32.88 3.67 -4.83
CA PHE A 140 33.09 3.66 -6.29
C PHE A 140 32.02 4.44 -7.07
N SER A 141 31.18 5.23 -6.40
CA SER A 141 30.13 6.05 -7.05
C SER A 141 30.67 7.21 -7.88
N HIS A 142 31.96 7.55 -7.76
CA HIS A 142 32.65 8.49 -8.65
C HIS A 142 32.91 7.92 -10.04
N ILE A 143 32.87 6.58 -10.21
CA ILE A 143 33.10 5.92 -11.50
C ILE A 143 31.78 5.89 -12.27
N GLU A 144 31.73 6.54 -13.43
CA GLU A 144 30.51 6.70 -14.23
C GLU A 144 29.85 5.36 -14.62
N LEU A 145 30.65 4.37 -15.03
CA LEU A 145 30.16 3.03 -15.42
C LEU A 145 29.55 2.26 -14.24
N VAL A 146 30.05 2.49 -13.03
CA VAL A 146 29.63 1.78 -11.81
C VAL A 146 28.43 2.46 -11.16
N ASN A 147 28.33 3.78 -11.29
CA ASN A 147 27.22 4.56 -10.75
C ASN A 147 25.95 4.36 -11.60
N PRO A 148 24.89 3.69 -11.08
CA PRO A 148 23.67 3.47 -11.85
C PRO A 148 23.02 4.78 -12.33
N LYS A 149 23.13 5.85 -11.53
CA LYS A 149 22.49 7.15 -11.81
C LYS A 149 23.06 7.85 -13.04
N SER A 150 24.27 7.49 -13.48
CA SER A 150 24.89 8.04 -14.67
C SER A 150 24.25 7.51 -15.97
N LEU A 151 23.56 6.36 -15.91
CA LEU A 151 22.95 5.76 -17.09
C LEU A 151 21.57 6.37 -17.38
N MET A 152 21.36 6.82 -18.62
CA MET A 152 20.08 7.40 -19.05
C MET A 152 19.05 6.31 -19.36
N PRO A 153 17.75 6.58 -19.16
CA PRO A 153 16.70 5.63 -19.51
C PRO A 153 16.72 5.27 -21.01
N GLY A 154 16.65 3.98 -21.31
CA GLY A 154 16.75 3.43 -22.66
C GLY A 154 18.16 2.95 -23.03
N ASP A 155 19.18 3.36 -22.28
CA ASP A 155 20.55 2.96 -22.56
C ASP A 155 20.87 1.59 -21.97
N THR A 156 21.83 0.92 -22.60
CA THR A 156 22.40 -0.36 -22.15
C THR A 156 23.91 -0.28 -22.28
N ILE A 157 24.61 -0.55 -21.19
CA ILE A 157 26.08 -0.60 -21.14
C ILE A 157 26.54 -2.00 -20.71
N VAL A 158 27.74 -2.35 -21.13
CA VAL A 158 28.45 -3.54 -20.66
C VAL A 158 29.81 -3.07 -20.16
N PHE A 159 30.18 -3.48 -18.96
CA PHE A 159 31.47 -3.16 -18.37
C PHE A 159 31.98 -4.34 -17.54
N GLY A 160 33.27 -4.35 -17.25
CA GLY A 160 33.91 -5.31 -16.36
C GLY A 160 35.19 -4.75 -15.75
N PRO A 161 36.02 -5.61 -15.14
CA PRO A 161 37.25 -5.19 -14.46
C PRO A 161 38.24 -4.40 -15.33
N ARG A 162 38.18 -4.54 -16.66
CA ARG A 162 39.08 -3.85 -17.59
C ARG A 162 38.69 -2.40 -17.88
N ASP A 163 37.46 -2.02 -17.53
CA ASP A 163 36.89 -0.71 -17.89
C ASP A 163 36.92 0.29 -16.71
N VAL A 164 37.45 -0.13 -15.56
CA VAL A 164 37.45 0.62 -14.30
C VAL A 164 38.85 0.74 -13.71
N GLU A 165 39.01 1.60 -12.70
CA GLU A 165 40.27 1.78 -11.99
C GLU A 165 40.71 0.50 -11.23
N PRO A 166 42.03 0.31 -10.99
CA PRO A 166 42.57 -0.94 -10.43
C PRO A 166 41.96 -1.39 -9.10
N GLU A 167 41.61 -0.46 -8.21
CA GLU A 167 40.99 -0.78 -6.92
C GLU A 167 39.58 -1.37 -7.11
N CYS A 168 38.78 -0.77 -7.99
CA CYS A 168 37.45 -1.24 -8.34
C CYS A 168 37.52 -2.59 -9.10
N ALA A 169 38.48 -2.73 -10.02
CA ALA A 169 38.74 -3.97 -10.75
C ALA A 169 39.08 -5.13 -9.80
N ALA A 170 39.99 -4.91 -8.85
CA ALA A 170 40.35 -5.91 -7.84
C ALA A 170 39.13 -6.32 -6.98
N ARG A 171 38.25 -5.37 -6.66
CA ARG A 171 37.00 -5.68 -5.95
C ARG A 171 36.03 -6.50 -6.79
N MET A 172 35.87 -6.17 -8.08
CA MET A 172 35.04 -6.96 -9.01
C MET A 172 35.57 -8.39 -9.11
N GLU A 173 36.88 -8.56 -9.25
CA GLU A 173 37.49 -9.89 -9.31
C GLU A 173 37.33 -10.68 -8.00
N PHE A 174 37.40 -10.01 -6.85
CA PHE A 174 37.18 -10.63 -5.54
C PHE A 174 35.78 -11.21 -5.38
N ILE A 175 34.75 -10.55 -5.94
CA ILE A 175 33.36 -11.04 -5.95
C ILE A 175 33.02 -11.84 -7.21
N ASN A 176 34.03 -12.35 -7.92
CA ASN A 176 33.88 -13.15 -9.13
C ASN A 176 33.13 -12.44 -10.28
N LEU A 177 33.04 -11.12 -10.32
CA LEU A 177 32.37 -10.35 -11.39
C LEU A 177 33.29 -10.23 -12.61
N ALA A 178 32.92 -10.90 -13.70
CA ALA A 178 33.66 -10.83 -14.97
C ALA A 178 33.09 -9.76 -15.91
N SER A 179 31.77 -9.66 -15.98
CA SER A 179 31.07 -8.67 -16.81
C SER A 179 29.70 -8.35 -16.21
N CYS A 180 29.31 -7.09 -16.30
CA CYS A 180 28.01 -6.57 -15.93
C CYS A 180 27.36 -5.92 -17.16
N LEU A 181 26.18 -6.41 -17.55
CA LEU A 181 25.27 -5.69 -18.45
C LEU A 181 24.29 -4.92 -17.58
N ARG A 182 24.29 -3.61 -17.74
CA ARG A 182 23.35 -2.72 -17.07
C ARG A 182 22.44 -2.05 -18.08
N THR A 183 21.15 -2.08 -17.81
CA THR A 183 20.18 -1.26 -18.55
C THR A 183 19.32 -0.42 -17.61
N CYS A 184 18.92 0.75 -18.07
CA CYS A 184 18.10 1.70 -17.33
C CYS A 184 16.76 1.90 -18.03
N PHE A 185 15.68 1.92 -17.27
CA PHE A 185 14.35 2.29 -17.75
C PHE A 185 13.66 3.15 -16.71
N ALA A 186 12.70 3.95 -17.15
CA ALA A 186 12.03 4.92 -16.30
C ALA A 186 10.57 5.08 -16.71
N GLU A 187 9.77 5.54 -15.77
CA GLU A 187 8.40 5.99 -16.02
C GLU A 187 8.32 7.53 -16.00
N PRO A 188 7.31 8.14 -16.63
CA PRO A 188 7.23 9.59 -16.82
C PRO A 188 7.26 10.42 -15.52
N GLY A 189 6.83 9.85 -14.39
CA GLY A 189 6.84 10.45 -13.06
C GLY A 189 8.20 10.46 -12.35
N GLY A 190 9.26 9.96 -12.98
CA GLY A 190 10.64 10.09 -12.52
C GLY A 190 11.18 8.90 -11.73
N MET A 191 10.37 7.86 -11.47
CA MET A 191 10.92 6.61 -10.94
C MET A 191 11.80 5.94 -12.00
N ARG A 192 13.02 5.56 -11.59
CA ARG A 192 14.00 4.88 -12.45
C ARG A 192 14.27 3.49 -11.92
N CYS A 193 14.56 2.58 -12.83
CA CYS A 193 14.92 1.22 -12.51
C CYS A 193 16.12 0.77 -13.33
N TRP A 194 16.94 -0.07 -12.73
CA TRP A 194 18.07 -0.71 -13.39
C TRP A 194 17.92 -2.22 -13.36
N VAL A 195 18.28 -2.87 -14.47
CA VAL A 195 18.54 -4.31 -14.48
C VAL A 195 20.03 -4.51 -14.65
N ASP A 196 20.63 -5.17 -13.67
CA ASP A 196 22.03 -5.59 -13.67
C ASP A 196 22.09 -7.09 -13.88
N VAL A 197 22.74 -7.52 -14.97
CA VAL A 197 22.99 -8.92 -15.29
C VAL A 197 24.49 -9.16 -15.17
N ILE A 198 24.88 -9.97 -14.19
CA ILE A 198 26.28 -10.21 -13.84
C ILE A 198 26.67 -11.64 -14.22
N ARG A 199 27.75 -11.78 -14.99
CA ARG A 199 28.38 -13.06 -15.29
C ARG A 199 29.62 -13.28 -14.44
N GLY A 200 29.74 -14.49 -13.90
CA GLY A 200 30.89 -14.95 -13.12
C GLY A 200 32.10 -15.29 -13.98
N ARG A 201 33.30 -15.38 -13.38
CA ARG A 201 34.53 -15.81 -14.11
C ARG A 201 34.57 -17.31 -14.39
N THR A 202 33.68 -18.11 -13.79
CA THR A 202 33.57 -19.56 -14.00
C THR A 202 33.03 -19.93 -15.38
N VAL A 203 32.55 -18.96 -16.15
CA VAL A 203 32.22 -19.08 -17.59
C VAL A 203 33.10 -18.08 -18.37
N PRO A 204 34.40 -18.38 -18.58
CA PRO A 204 35.42 -17.34 -18.80
C PRO A 204 35.41 -16.66 -20.18
N GLU A 205 34.64 -17.18 -21.16
CA GLU A 205 34.85 -16.84 -22.59
C GLU A 205 33.65 -16.21 -23.32
N HIS A 206 32.55 -15.88 -22.64
CA HIS A 206 31.38 -15.32 -23.32
C HIS A 206 31.04 -13.93 -22.80
N PRO A 207 31.62 -12.85 -23.39
CA PRO A 207 31.03 -11.52 -23.33
C PRO A 207 29.54 -11.56 -23.68
N PHE A 208 28.77 -10.58 -23.22
CA PHE A 208 27.38 -10.45 -23.69
C PHE A 208 27.37 -10.40 -25.22
N SER A 209 26.63 -11.32 -25.83
CA SER A 209 26.54 -11.43 -27.28
C SER A 209 25.73 -10.27 -27.86
N ALA A 210 25.83 -10.02 -29.17
CA ALA A 210 24.94 -9.08 -29.83
C ALA A 210 23.45 -9.47 -29.64
N GLY A 211 23.14 -10.78 -29.62
CA GLY A 211 21.81 -11.29 -29.35
C GLY A 211 21.33 -11.02 -27.92
N ASP A 212 22.23 -11.05 -26.93
CA ASP A 212 21.91 -10.73 -25.54
C ASP A 212 21.49 -9.25 -25.42
N LEU A 213 22.23 -8.36 -26.09
CA LEU A 213 21.92 -6.93 -26.14
C LEU A 213 20.63 -6.65 -26.90
N GLU A 214 20.38 -7.34 -28.01
CA GLU A 214 19.12 -7.23 -28.77
C GLU A 214 17.93 -7.68 -27.93
N LEU A 215 18.07 -8.77 -27.16
CA LEU A 215 17.03 -9.25 -26.26
C LEU A 215 16.67 -8.22 -25.19
N ILE A 216 17.67 -7.66 -24.51
CA ILE A 216 17.45 -6.61 -23.49
C ILE A 216 16.83 -5.36 -24.11
N ARG A 217 17.33 -4.92 -25.27
CA ARG A 217 16.76 -3.77 -25.99
C ARG A 217 15.32 -3.99 -26.41
N ALA A 218 14.96 -5.21 -26.82
CA ALA A 218 13.58 -5.57 -27.15
C ALA A 218 12.67 -5.57 -25.91
N LEU A 219 13.19 -5.90 -24.72
CA LEU A 219 12.44 -5.90 -23.46
C LEU A 219 12.24 -4.49 -22.88
N LEU A 220 13.17 -3.56 -23.10
CA LEU A 220 13.10 -2.21 -22.55
C LEU A 220 11.76 -1.48 -22.69
N PRO A 221 11.11 -1.42 -23.87
CA PRO A 221 9.81 -0.75 -23.99
C PRO A 221 8.72 -1.44 -23.16
N HIS A 222 8.81 -2.74 -22.93
CA HIS A 222 7.88 -3.46 -22.07
C HIS A 222 8.15 -3.20 -20.58
N LEU A 223 9.42 -3.14 -20.18
CA LEU A 223 9.84 -2.78 -18.84
C LEU A 223 9.39 -1.37 -18.46
N SER A 224 9.58 -0.38 -19.34
CA SER A 224 9.09 1.00 -19.11
C SER A 224 7.57 1.05 -18.94
N ARG A 225 6.82 0.32 -19.78
CA ARG A 225 5.35 0.26 -19.67
C ARG A 225 4.89 -0.44 -18.38
N ALA A 226 5.53 -1.55 -18.02
CA ALA A 226 5.22 -2.25 -16.77
C ALA A 226 5.55 -1.36 -15.56
N LEU A 227 6.67 -0.63 -15.60
CA LEU A 227 7.02 0.32 -14.55
C LEU A 227 6.01 1.45 -14.42
N GLU A 228 5.50 1.99 -15.53
CA GLU A 228 4.42 2.98 -15.53
C GLU A 228 3.13 2.44 -14.87
N LEU A 229 2.74 1.21 -15.23
CA LEU A 229 1.58 0.54 -14.63
C LEU A 229 1.80 0.30 -13.13
N TYR A 230 2.98 -0.17 -12.74
CA TYR A 230 3.38 -0.36 -11.35
C TYR A 230 3.30 0.95 -10.57
N ALA A 231 3.87 2.03 -11.10
CA ALA A 231 3.87 3.36 -10.48
C ALA A 231 2.44 3.87 -10.27
N ARG A 232 1.58 3.71 -11.29
CA ARG A 232 0.17 4.11 -11.22
C ARG A 232 -0.58 3.29 -10.17
N LEU A 233 -0.40 1.97 -10.15
CA LEU A 233 -1.02 1.09 -9.17
C LEU A 233 -0.60 1.45 -7.74
N LYS A 234 0.71 1.61 -7.49
CA LYS A 234 1.23 2.00 -6.17
C LYS A 234 0.77 3.39 -5.73
N ARG A 235 0.62 4.33 -6.66
CA ARG A 235 0.03 5.64 -6.36
C ARG A 235 -1.44 5.51 -5.94
N GLN A 236 -2.23 4.71 -6.65
CA GLN A 236 -3.63 4.46 -6.28
C GLN A 236 -3.77 3.72 -4.95
N GLU A 237 -2.90 2.74 -4.66
CA GLU A 237 -2.84 2.07 -3.36
C GLU A 237 -2.51 3.06 -2.24
N ALA A 238 -1.52 3.94 -2.44
CA ALA A 238 -1.16 4.96 -1.45
C ALA A 238 -2.29 5.98 -1.23
N GLU A 239 -2.91 6.49 -2.30
CA GLU A 239 -4.07 7.39 -2.21
C GLU A 239 -5.23 6.72 -1.45
N LYS A 240 -5.53 5.46 -1.77
CA LYS A 240 -6.54 4.66 -1.07
C LYS A 240 -6.22 4.56 0.42
N LEU A 241 -5.00 4.21 0.80
CA LEU A 241 -4.59 4.10 2.19
C LEU A 241 -4.69 5.43 2.95
N ILE A 242 -4.33 6.54 2.31
CA ILE A 242 -4.48 7.89 2.89
C ILE A 242 -5.96 8.20 3.14
N TYR A 243 -6.82 7.96 2.15
CA TYR A 243 -8.25 8.20 2.29
C TYR A 243 -8.94 7.25 3.28
N GLU A 244 -8.53 5.98 3.34
CA GLU A 244 -9.00 5.03 4.35
C GLU A 244 -8.60 5.50 5.75
N GLY A 245 -7.35 5.96 5.95
CA GLY A 245 -6.90 6.57 7.19
C GLY A 245 -7.76 7.78 7.59
N CYS A 246 -8.10 8.64 6.62
CA CYS A 246 -9.01 9.76 6.87
C CYS A 246 -10.42 9.33 7.36
N LEU A 247 -10.96 8.23 6.81
CA LEU A 247 -12.25 7.68 7.21
C LEU A 247 -12.21 6.98 8.57
N ASP A 248 -11.09 6.35 8.93
CA ASP A 248 -10.92 5.69 10.24
C ASP A 248 -11.04 6.68 11.42
N HIS A 249 -10.77 7.97 11.20
CA HIS A 249 -10.99 9.01 12.22
C HIS A 249 -12.47 9.27 12.52
N GLN A 250 -13.38 8.95 11.60
CA GLN A 250 -14.82 9.15 11.78
C GLN A 250 -15.49 7.98 12.51
N VAL A 251 -14.74 6.94 12.89
CA VAL A 251 -15.24 5.71 13.55
C VAL A 251 -16.34 5.03 12.71
N LEU A 252 -16.37 5.32 11.40
CA LEU A 252 -17.34 4.73 10.49
C LEU A 252 -16.70 3.52 9.80
N GLY A 253 -17.15 2.34 10.18
CA GLY A 253 -16.82 1.11 9.48
C GLY A 253 -17.41 1.12 8.07
N CYS A 254 -16.61 0.71 7.10
CA CYS A 254 -17.04 0.51 5.72
C CYS A 254 -16.63 -0.89 5.27
N LEU A 255 -17.61 -1.67 4.78
CA LEU A 255 -17.38 -2.95 4.12
C LEU A 255 -17.88 -2.88 2.69
N LEU A 256 -17.08 -3.41 1.76
CA LEU A 256 -17.42 -3.50 0.35
C LEU A 256 -17.65 -4.96 -0.01
N LEU A 257 -18.83 -5.28 -0.55
CA LEU A 257 -19.21 -6.63 -0.95
C LEU A 257 -19.34 -6.76 -2.46
N ASP A 258 -19.08 -7.95 -2.99
CA ASP A 258 -19.36 -8.32 -4.37
C ASP A 258 -20.82 -8.73 -4.62
N GLY A 259 -21.14 -9.11 -5.86
CA GLY A 259 -22.50 -9.52 -6.27
C GLY A 259 -22.94 -10.84 -5.65
N ASP A 260 -22.01 -11.64 -5.11
CA ASP A 260 -22.27 -12.85 -4.34
C ASP A 260 -22.31 -12.57 -2.82
N ALA A 261 -22.40 -11.30 -2.41
CA ALA A 261 -22.36 -10.84 -1.02
C ALA A 261 -21.10 -11.24 -0.26
N ARG A 262 -19.98 -11.46 -0.96
CA ARG A 262 -18.67 -11.74 -0.34
C ARG A 262 -17.88 -10.46 -0.14
N LEU A 263 -17.15 -10.39 0.95
CA LEU A 263 -16.30 -9.27 1.31
C LEU A 263 -15.16 -9.12 0.30
N LEU A 264 -15.08 -7.95 -0.33
CA LEU A 264 -13.95 -7.50 -1.14
C LEU A 264 -12.92 -6.76 -0.30
N CYS A 265 -13.36 -5.81 0.54
CA CYS A 265 -12.51 -5.09 1.47
C CYS A 265 -13.29 -4.52 2.65
N ALA A 266 -12.57 -4.26 3.75
CA ALA A 266 -13.08 -3.57 4.93
C ALA A 266 -12.00 -2.63 5.48
N ASN A 267 -12.38 -1.40 5.83
CA ASN A 267 -11.48 -0.43 6.48
C ASN A 267 -11.17 -0.86 7.93
N GLN A 268 -10.21 -0.17 8.56
CA GLN A 268 -9.76 -0.53 9.91
C GLN A 268 -10.86 -0.31 10.96
N ALA A 269 -11.67 0.74 10.82
CA ALA A 269 -12.82 0.97 11.70
C ALA A 269 -13.82 -0.21 11.67
N ALA A 270 -14.18 -0.74 10.50
CA ALA A 270 -15.10 -1.87 10.40
C ALA A 270 -14.54 -3.12 11.08
N ARG A 271 -13.25 -3.44 10.84
CA ARG A 271 -12.57 -4.56 11.48
C ARG A 271 -12.57 -4.41 13.00
N THR A 272 -12.25 -3.22 13.48
CA THR A 272 -12.21 -2.92 14.92
C THR A 272 -13.58 -3.09 15.58
N ILE A 273 -14.66 -2.62 14.95
CA ILE A 273 -16.03 -2.81 15.45
C ILE A 273 -16.40 -4.30 15.48
N ILE A 274 -16.09 -5.04 14.42
CA ILE A 274 -16.40 -6.48 14.32
C ILE A 274 -15.62 -7.29 15.36
N ASP A 275 -14.32 -7.00 15.53
CA ASP A 275 -13.46 -7.72 16.48
C ASP A 275 -13.81 -7.39 17.94
N LYS A 276 -14.30 -6.16 18.20
CA LYS A 276 -14.66 -5.68 19.54
C LYS A 276 -15.97 -6.28 20.06
N HIS A 277 -16.99 -6.40 19.21
CA HIS A 277 -18.35 -6.72 19.64
C HIS A 277 -18.78 -8.14 19.26
N GLN A 278 -19.23 -8.91 20.25
CA GLN A 278 -19.84 -10.22 19.99
C GLN A 278 -21.22 -10.07 19.36
N GLY A 279 -21.54 -10.89 18.36
CA GLY A 279 -22.84 -10.88 17.66
C GLY A 279 -22.79 -10.43 16.21
N ILE A 280 -21.65 -9.90 15.76
CA ILE A 280 -21.29 -9.70 14.36
C ILE A 280 -19.95 -10.39 14.09
N GLU A 281 -19.85 -11.12 12.99
CA GLU A 281 -18.62 -11.81 12.61
C GLU A 281 -18.45 -11.84 11.09
N LEU A 282 -17.19 -12.00 10.66
CA LEU A 282 -16.86 -12.28 9.26
C LEU A 282 -16.59 -13.78 9.12
N SER A 283 -17.59 -14.53 8.65
CA SER A 283 -17.50 -15.98 8.47
C SER A 283 -17.62 -16.35 6.99
N HIS A 284 -16.67 -17.16 6.49
CA HIS A 284 -16.58 -17.56 5.08
C HIS A 284 -16.64 -16.38 4.09
N GLY A 285 -16.05 -15.23 4.47
CA GLY A 285 -16.05 -14.01 3.67
C GLY A 285 -17.39 -13.29 3.61
N ARG A 286 -18.34 -13.59 4.51
CA ARG A 286 -19.65 -12.91 4.61
C ARG A 286 -19.85 -12.32 5.99
N VAL A 287 -20.63 -11.24 6.06
CA VAL A 287 -21.08 -10.67 7.34
C VAL A 287 -22.19 -11.57 7.89
N GLN A 288 -21.95 -12.12 9.08
CA GLN A 288 -22.92 -12.91 9.82
C GLN A 288 -23.28 -12.20 11.12
N LEU A 289 -24.58 -12.16 11.39
CA LEU A 289 -25.19 -11.63 12.58
C LEU A 289 -25.82 -12.79 13.35
N GLN A 290 -25.58 -12.83 14.65
CA GLN A 290 -26.20 -13.87 15.48
C GLN A 290 -27.70 -13.65 15.68
N ASP A 291 -28.16 -12.39 15.63
CA ASP A 291 -29.60 -12.08 15.61
C ASP A 291 -30.19 -12.48 14.25
N ARG A 292 -31.09 -13.48 14.26
CA ARG A 292 -31.76 -13.99 13.05
C ARG A 292 -32.65 -12.94 12.38
N ALA A 293 -33.27 -12.04 13.15
CA ALA A 293 -34.10 -10.99 12.59
C ALA A 293 -33.24 -9.95 11.88
N GLY A 294 -32.15 -9.51 12.53
CA GLY A 294 -31.10 -8.68 11.96
C GLY A 294 -30.48 -9.28 10.70
N GLN A 295 -30.09 -10.57 10.73
CA GLN A 295 -29.52 -11.26 9.57
C GLN A 295 -30.47 -11.25 8.37
N ARG A 296 -31.76 -11.62 8.56
CA ARG A 296 -32.76 -11.56 7.49
C ARG A 296 -32.95 -10.14 6.96
N ALA A 297 -32.89 -9.14 7.83
CA ALA A 297 -33.03 -7.75 7.44
C ALA A 297 -31.83 -7.25 6.61
N LEU A 298 -30.63 -7.70 6.97
CA LEU A 298 -29.36 -7.45 6.27
C LEU A 298 -29.33 -8.17 4.92
N ASP A 299 -29.61 -9.47 4.88
CA ASP A 299 -29.65 -10.26 3.64
C ASP A 299 -30.60 -9.63 2.61
N LYS A 300 -31.79 -9.19 3.07
CA LYS A 300 -32.75 -8.47 2.22
C LYS A 300 -32.22 -7.12 1.74
N ALA A 301 -31.49 -6.39 2.58
CA ALA A 301 -30.90 -5.11 2.20
C ALA A 301 -29.81 -5.28 1.14
N ILE A 302 -28.94 -6.29 1.32
CA ILE A 302 -27.89 -6.66 0.38
C ILE A 302 -28.49 -7.10 -0.96
N ALA A 303 -29.50 -7.99 -0.93
CA ALA A 303 -30.16 -8.46 -2.16
C ALA A 303 -30.81 -7.30 -2.93
N ASN A 304 -31.47 -6.37 -2.25
CA ASN A 304 -32.05 -5.19 -2.88
C ASN A 304 -30.99 -4.25 -3.45
N ALA A 305 -29.85 -4.07 -2.77
CA ALA A 305 -28.74 -3.27 -3.27
C ALA A 305 -28.11 -3.88 -4.53
N ILE A 306 -27.97 -5.20 -4.59
CA ILE A 306 -27.49 -5.90 -5.78
C ILE A 306 -28.48 -5.75 -6.93
N ALA A 307 -29.78 -6.00 -6.69
CA ALA A 307 -30.81 -5.88 -7.72
C ALA A 307 -30.97 -4.45 -8.27
N ALA A 308 -30.71 -3.42 -7.46
CA ALA A 308 -30.76 -2.02 -7.90
C ALA A 308 -29.63 -1.62 -8.86
N ARG A 309 -28.63 -2.48 -9.06
CA ARG A 309 -27.54 -2.28 -10.02
C ARG A 309 -27.85 -2.83 -11.41
N GLU A 310 -28.92 -3.60 -11.55
CA GLU A 310 -29.40 -4.04 -12.85
C GLU A 310 -29.94 -2.85 -13.66
N PRO A 311 -29.92 -2.90 -15.02
CA PRO A 311 -30.40 -1.80 -15.87
C PRO A 311 -31.86 -1.38 -15.58
N ASP A 312 -32.69 -2.34 -15.17
CA ASP A 312 -34.10 -2.14 -14.78
C ASP A 312 -34.27 -2.01 -13.25
N GLY A 313 -33.16 -1.95 -12.51
CA GLY A 313 -33.12 -1.78 -11.07
C GLY A 313 -33.70 -0.44 -10.67
N GLY A 314 -34.79 -0.47 -9.89
CA GLY A 314 -35.39 0.76 -9.35
C GLY A 314 -34.42 1.54 -8.43
N HIS A 315 -34.81 2.77 -8.07
CA HIS A 315 -34.01 3.62 -7.19
C HIS A 315 -34.00 3.06 -5.76
N TYR A 316 -32.90 2.44 -5.36
CA TYR A 316 -32.69 1.95 -3.99
C TYR A 316 -31.58 2.75 -3.31
N HIS A 317 -31.95 3.57 -2.33
CA HIS A 317 -31.01 4.41 -1.59
C HIS A 317 -30.33 3.69 -0.40
N GLY A 318 -30.58 2.38 -0.26
CA GLY A 318 -30.11 1.57 0.85
C GLY A 318 -31.15 1.35 1.95
N LYS A 319 -30.80 0.53 2.94
CA LYS A 319 -31.63 0.23 4.10
C LYS A 319 -30.81 0.21 5.37
N LEU A 320 -31.33 0.90 6.39
CA LEU A 320 -30.80 0.85 7.73
C LEU A 320 -31.27 -0.43 8.44
N VAL A 321 -30.32 -1.11 9.06
CA VAL A 321 -30.50 -2.28 9.91
C VAL A 321 -29.96 -1.91 11.29
N ARG A 322 -30.78 -2.13 12.31
CA ARG A 322 -30.38 -1.95 13.71
C ARG A 322 -29.94 -3.30 14.24
N LEU A 323 -28.79 -3.34 14.87
CA LEU A 323 -28.23 -4.54 15.50
C LEU A 323 -27.94 -4.22 16.96
N HIS A 324 -28.36 -5.09 17.87
CA HIS A 324 -27.83 -5.07 19.23
C HIS A 324 -26.76 -6.15 19.31
N ALA A 325 -25.52 -5.73 19.59
CA ALA A 325 -24.46 -6.67 19.96
C ALA A 325 -24.79 -7.34 21.30
N GLN A 326 -24.15 -8.47 21.59
CA GLN A 326 -24.43 -9.23 22.82
C GLN A 326 -24.09 -8.46 24.10
N ASP A 327 -23.13 -7.55 24.03
CA ASP A 327 -22.73 -6.65 25.11
C ASP A 327 -23.73 -5.50 25.34
N GLY A 328 -24.83 -5.45 24.57
CA GLY A 328 -25.89 -4.45 24.68
C GLY A 328 -25.65 -3.20 23.85
N VAL A 329 -24.55 -3.12 23.10
CA VAL A 329 -24.24 -1.97 22.24
C VAL A 329 -25.13 -1.97 20.99
N LEU A 330 -25.74 -0.82 20.70
CA LEU A 330 -26.47 -0.59 19.45
C LEU A 330 -25.49 -0.25 18.33
N LEU A 331 -25.47 -1.11 17.32
CA LEU A 331 -24.78 -0.90 16.06
C LEU A 331 -25.78 -0.49 14.98
N GLY A 332 -25.47 0.60 14.28
CA GLY A 332 -26.18 1.05 13.08
C GLY A 332 -25.50 0.50 11.84
N MET A 333 -26.26 -0.16 10.96
CA MET A 333 -25.74 -0.68 9.70
C MET A 333 -26.56 -0.16 8.53
N LEU A 334 -25.93 0.47 7.54
CA LEU A 334 -26.58 0.93 6.31
C LEU A 334 -26.00 0.18 5.12
N ALA A 335 -26.81 -0.70 4.50
CA ALA A 335 -26.44 -1.38 3.27
C ALA A 335 -27.04 -0.65 2.06
N MET A 336 -26.21 -0.28 1.09
CA MET A 336 -26.59 0.51 -0.08
C MET A 336 -25.85 0.04 -1.35
N PRO A 337 -26.38 0.28 -2.56
CA PRO A 337 -25.73 -0.13 -3.79
C PRO A 337 -24.41 0.64 -3.97
N ALA A 338 -23.37 -0.07 -4.39
CA ALA A 338 -22.13 0.57 -4.83
C ALA A 338 -22.35 1.28 -6.17
N PRO A 339 -21.67 2.43 -6.43
CA PRO A 339 -21.73 3.10 -7.72
C PRO A 339 -21.38 2.15 -8.87
N LEU A 340 -22.11 2.28 -9.99
CA LEU A 340 -21.79 1.56 -11.22
C LEU A 340 -20.60 2.23 -11.90
N PHE A 341 -19.63 1.41 -12.33
CA PHE A 341 -18.51 1.85 -13.15
C PHE A 341 -18.54 1.07 -14.46
N ASP A 342 -18.82 1.76 -15.58
CA ASP A 342 -19.13 1.14 -16.88
C ASP A 342 -18.05 0.18 -17.40
N TYR A 343 -16.78 0.43 -17.04
CA TYR A 343 -15.61 -0.30 -17.54
C TYR A 343 -15.14 -1.45 -16.64
N TYR A 344 -15.81 -1.71 -15.50
CA TYR A 344 -15.44 -2.79 -14.58
C TYR A 344 -16.62 -3.73 -14.37
N GLN A 345 -16.69 -4.77 -15.22
CA GLN A 345 -17.73 -5.80 -15.19
C GLN A 345 -17.09 -7.17 -14.91
N GLY A 346 -17.62 -7.89 -13.93
CA GLY A 346 -17.08 -9.17 -13.49
C GLY A 346 -17.79 -9.70 -12.25
N ARG A 347 -17.48 -10.93 -11.84
CA ARG A 347 -18.12 -11.57 -10.70
C ARG A 347 -17.80 -10.90 -9.35
N HIS A 348 -16.59 -10.34 -9.22
CA HIS A 348 -16.07 -9.75 -7.98
C HIS A 348 -16.05 -8.22 -8.01
N VAL A 349 -17.02 -7.61 -8.68
CA VAL A 349 -17.15 -6.15 -8.73
C VAL A 349 -17.78 -5.62 -7.45
N PRO A 350 -17.35 -4.44 -6.95
CA PRO A 350 -18.04 -3.74 -5.87
C PRO A 350 -19.53 -3.59 -6.16
N SER A 351 -20.37 -4.19 -5.32
CA SER A 351 -21.81 -4.29 -5.54
C SER A 351 -22.62 -3.70 -4.39
N VAL A 352 -22.14 -3.84 -3.16
CA VAL A 352 -22.82 -3.29 -1.97
C VAL A 352 -21.80 -2.62 -1.08
N ILE A 353 -22.15 -1.44 -0.57
CA ILE A 353 -21.43 -0.76 0.50
C ILE A 353 -22.24 -0.96 1.78
N ILE A 354 -21.58 -1.41 2.84
CA ILE A 354 -22.14 -1.46 4.19
C ILE A 354 -21.39 -0.45 5.06
N HIS A 355 -22.09 0.57 5.51
CA HIS A 355 -21.62 1.45 6.58
C HIS A 355 -22.01 0.86 7.93
N LEU A 356 -21.08 0.84 8.88
CA LEU A 356 -21.23 0.30 10.21
C LEU A 356 -20.79 1.34 11.24
N SER A 357 -21.64 1.65 12.22
CA SER A 357 -21.31 2.60 13.28
C SER A 357 -21.77 2.12 14.64
N GLU A 358 -20.99 2.46 15.66
CA GLU A 358 -21.34 2.29 17.07
C GLU A 358 -22.15 3.50 17.55
N LEU A 359 -23.34 3.25 18.12
CA LEU A 359 -24.30 4.31 18.47
C LEU A 359 -24.49 4.49 19.99
N THR A 360 -23.97 3.60 20.82
CA THR A 360 -24.25 3.59 22.28
C THR A 360 -23.04 3.89 23.15
N GLU A 361 -21.82 3.78 22.65
CA GLU A 361 -20.68 4.27 23.40
C GLU A 361 -20.68 5.80 23.41
N ASN A 362 -20.43 6.36 24.61
CA ASN A 362 -19.92 7.71 24.70
C ASN A 362 -18.76 7.82 23.71
N LEU A 363 -18.66 8.95 23.02
CA LEU A 363 -17.49 9.34 22.23
C LEU A 363 -16.26 9.52 23.15
N ALA A 364 -15.99 8.57 24.05
CA ALA A 364 -14.71 8.35 24.66
C ALA A 364 -13.80 8.04 23.49
N MET A 365 -13.25 9.11 22.90
CA MET A 365 -12.17 9.06 21.94
C MET A 365 -11.18 8.03 22.47
N GLN A 366 -11.15 6.85 21.84
CA GLN A 366 -10.24 5.79 22.21
C GLN A 366 -8.85 6.43 22.26
N GLN A 367 -8.29 6.51 23.47
CA GLN A 367 -6.93 6.97 23.68
C GLN A 367 -6.02 5.98 22.98
N VAL A 368 -5.52 6.35 21.80
CA VAL A 368 -4.52 5.58 21.06
C VAL A 368 -3.31 6.47 20.85
N SER A 369 -2.16 5.85 21.09
CA SER A 369 -0.83 6.43 21.23
C SER A 369 -0.36 7.23 20.01
N GLY A 370 -0.26 8.56 20.17
CA GLY A 370 0.37 9.45 19.19
C GLY A 370 0.04 10.92 19.43
N GLY A 371 0.78 11.59 20.31
CA GLY A 371 0.54 13.01 20.69
C GLY A 371 -0.71 13.20 21.56
N SER A 372 -0.77 14.27 22.35
CA SER A 372 -1.98 14.57 23.13
C SER A 372 -2.96 15.37 22.27
N PRO A 373 -4.21 14.92 22.04
CA PRO A 373 -5.22 15.69 21.29
C PRO A 373 -5.39 17.12 21.84
N ALA A 374 -5.21 17.28 23.16
CA ALA A 374 -5.20 18.57 23.84
C ALA A 374 -4.15 19.57 23.29
N GLU A 375 -2.98 19.14 22.82
CA GLU A 375 -1.96 20.04 22.27
C GLU A 375 -2.33 20.58 20.88
N LEU A 376 -2.91 19.73 20.02
CA LEU A 376 -3.43 20.16 18.72
C LEU A 376 -4.66 21.05 18.87
N ILE A 377 -5.55 20.73 19.83
CA ILE A 377 -6.69 21.58 20.19
C ILE A 377 -6.20 22.94 20.71
N ALA A 378 -5.19 22.95 21.58
CA ALA A 378 -4.61 24.18 22.11
C ALA A 378 -4.04 25.07 20.99
N GLN A 379 -3.30 24.50 20.05
CA GLN A 379 -2.73 25.23 18.92
C GLN A 379 -3.81 25.74 17.95
N LEU A 380 -4.78 24.90 17.62
CA LEU A 380 -5.82 25.25 16.64
C LEU A 380 -6.77 26.33 17.16
N LEU A 381 -7.11 26.26 18.45
CA LEU A 381 -8.14 27.10 19.07
C LEU A 381 -7.56 28.20 19.97
N ASP A 382 -6.24 28.37 19.98
CA ASP A 382 -5.51 29.30 20.85
C ASP A 382 -5.93 29.20 22.33
N LEU A 383 -6.06 27.96 22.79
CA LEU A 383 -6.45 27.61 24.15
C LEU A 383 -5.22 27.29 25.00
N THR A 384 -5.30 27.59 26.30
CA THR A 384 -4.30 27.10 27.24
C THR A 384 -4.39 25.58 27.36
N ARG A 385 -3.32 24.92 27.84
CA ARG A 385 -3.29 23.46 28.05
C ARG A 385 -4.46 22.95 28.92
N GLN A 386 -4.84 23.71 29.95
CA GLN A 386 -5.97 23.35 30.82
C GLN A 386 -7.33 23.55 30.13
N GLU A 387 -7.48 24.62 29.36
CA GLU A 387 -8.69 24.87 28.56
C GLU A 387 -8.86 23.82 27.46
N ALA A 388 -7.79 23.44 26.77
CA ALA A 388 -7.82 22.41 25.73
C ALA A 388 -8.18 21.03 26.31
N ARG A 389 -7.63 20.68 27.48
CA ARG A 389 -7.99 19.45 28.19
C ARG A 389 -9.46 19.43 28.62
N LEU A 390 -9.99 20.57 29.09
CA LEU A 390 -11.42 20.67 29.38
C LEU A 390 -12.26 20.54 28.09
N ALA A 391 -11.85 21.20 27.00
CA ALA A 391 -12.55 21.16 25.72
C ALA A 391 -12.61 19.74 25.15
N GLU A 392 -11.52 18.96 25.25
CA GLU A 392 -11.45 17.55 24.87
C GLU A 392 -12.49 16.70 25.63
N LEU A 393 -12.54 16.82 26.96
CA LEU A 393 -13.48 16.06 27.80
C LEU A 393 -14.94 16.43 27.50
N LEU A 394 -15.23 17.72 27.32
CA LEU A 394 -16.56 18.19 26.94
C LEU A 394 -16.97 17.74 25.53
N ALA A 395 -16.02 17.61 24.61
CA ALA A 395 -16.24 17.09 23.26
C ALA A 395 -16.57 15.59 23.26
N CYS A 396 -16.00 14.84 24.22
CA CYS A 396 -16.30 13.43 24.46
C CYS A 396 -17.69 13.20 25.09
N GLY A 397 -18.50 14.24 25.24
CA GLY A 397 -19.85 14.17 25.81
C GLY A 397 -19.91 14.23 27.33
N GLN A 398 -18.78 14.45 28.02
CA GLN A 398 -18.80 14.61 29.48
C GLN A 398 -19.48 15.92 29.88
N SER A 399 -20.13 15.90 31.03
CA SER A 399 -20.59 17.11 31.70
C SER A 399 -19.41 17.88 32.31
N ILE A 400 -19.61 19.18 32.58
CA ILE A 400 -18.61 20.02 33.26
C ILE A 400 -18.21 19.43 34.63
N SER A 401 -19.14 18.75 35.31
CA SER A 401 -18.86 18.15 36.63
C SER A 401 -17.97 16.91 36.51
N GLU A 402 -18.23 16.05 35.54
CA GLU A 402 -17.41 14.85 35.28
C GLU A 402 -16.02 15.25 34.80
N ALA A 403 -15.94 16.21 33.88
CA ALA A 403 -14.67 16.73 33.38
C ALA A 403 -13.84 17.38 34.51
N ALA A 404 -14.48 18.13 35.41
CA ALA A 404 -13.81 18.68 36.60
C ALA A 404 -13.22 17.58 37.49
N GLY A 405 -13.99 16.51 37.73
CA GLY A 405 -13.54 15.35 38.48
C GLY A 405 -12.34 14.66 37.84
N GLN A 406 -12.38 14.44 36.52
CA GLN A 406 -11.29 13.80 35.78
C GLN A 406 -10.03 14.66 35.69
N MET A 407 -10.18 16.00 35.68
CA MET A 407 -9.06 16.94 35.71
C MET A 407 -8.50 17.18 37.12
N GLY A 408 -9.19 16.73 38.18
CA GLY A 408 -8.80 16.99 39.56
C GLY A 408 -8.96 18.46 39.98
N ILE A 409 -9.92 19.18 39.39
CA ILE A 409 -10.17 20.61 39.67
C ILE A 409 -11.57 20.81 40.27
N ALA A 410 -11.79 21.95 40.94
CA ALA A 410 -13.12 22.32 41.40
C ALA A 410 -14.09 22.55 40.23
N VAL A 411 -15.35 22.13 40.38
CA VAL A 411 -16.41 22.35 39.37
C VAL A 411 -16.56 23.84 39.01
N THR A 412 -16.35 24.73 39.98
CA THR A 412 -16.34 26.19 39.77
C THR A 412 -15.22 26.64 38.83
N ALA A 413 -14.02 26.07 38.95
CA ALA A 413 -12.90 26.35 38.06
C ALA A 413 -13.18 25.84 36.64
N ALA A 414 -13.72 24.61 36.50
CA ALA A 414 -14.13 24.07 35.20
C ALA A 414 -15.21 24.93 34.51
N ARG A 415 -16.20 25.43 35.26
CA ARG A 415 -17.18 26.39 34.73
C ARG A 415 -16.52 27.69 34.25
N ASN A 416 -15.54 28.21 34.97
CA ASN A 416 -14.83 29.42 34.55
C ASN A 416 -14.00 29.18 33.28
N TYR A 417 -13.28 28.06 33.20
CA TYR A 417 -12.56 27.66 31.98
C TYR A 417 -13.52 27.51 30.79
N SER A 418 -14.69 26.87 30.97
CA SER A 418 -15.68 26.77 29.88
C SER A 418 -16.17 28.13 29.38
N LYS A 419 -16.39 29.11 30.28
CA LYS A 419 -16.79 30.47 29.89
C LYS A 419 -15.70 31.17 29.10
N ASN A 420 -14.44 31.02 29.53
CA ASN A 420 -13.29 31.58 28.83
C ASN A 420 -13.14 30.96 27.44
N ILE A 421 -13.28 29.64 27.31
CA ILE A 421 -13.27 28.93 26.02
C ILE A 421 -14.38 29.48 25.12
N TYR A 422 -15.62 29.59 25.62
CA TYR A 422 -16.73 30.09 24.84
C TYR A 422 -16.54 31.55 24.39
N ALA A 423 -16.01 32.40 25.27
CA ALA A 423 -15.70 33.79 24.97
C ALA A 423 -14.59 33.92 23.92
N LYS A 424 -13.49 33.16 24.07
CA LYS A 424 -12.37 33.14 23.11
C LYS A 424 -12.80 32.70 21.71
N LEU A 425 -13.69 31.71 21.64
CA LEU A 425 -14.16 31.14 20.38
C LEU A 425 -15.42 31.82 19.82
N GLY A 426 -16.00 32.80 20.54
CA GLY A 426 -17.21 33.49 20.12
C GLY A 426 -18.45 32.58 20.02
N ILE A 427 -18.51 31.51 20.81
CA ILE A 427 -19.58 30.50 20.78
C ILE A 427 -20.52 30.59 21.98
N LYS A 428 -21.71 30.01 21.86
CA LYS A 428 -22.78 30.16 22.87
C LYS A 428 -22.82 29.03 23.89
N GLY A 429 -22.11 27.92 23.66
CA GLY A 429 -22.01 26.85 24.64
C GLY A 429 -21.36 25.57 24.14
N GLN A 430 -21.52 24.51 24.94
CA GLN A 430 -20.88 23.21 24.73
C GLN A 430 -21.23 22.60 23.37
N THR A 431 -22.47 22.67 22.92
CA THR A 431 -22.90 22.12 21.63
C THR A 431 -22.17 22.75 20.45
N ASP A 432 -21.87 24.05 20.52
CA ASP A 432 -21.12 24.75 19.48
C ASP A 432 -19.64 24.33 19.51
N LEU A 433 -19.06 24.17 20.71
CA LEU A 433 -17.71 23.66 20.89
C LEU A 433 -17.56 22.25 20.31
N VAL A 434 -18.51 21.36 20.62
CA VAL A 434 -18.59 20.00 20.06
C VAL A 434 -18.63 20.09 18.53
N ARG A 435 -19.53 20.90 17.94
CA ARG A 435 -19.61 21.05 16.48
C ARG A 435 -18.30 21.55 15.85
N ILE A 436 -17.62 22.52 16.47
CA ILE A 436 -16.34 23.04 15.97
C ILE A 436 -15.28 21.95 16.02
N LEU A 437 -15.18 21.21 17.13
CA LEU A 437 -14.20 20.15 17.31
C LEU A 437 -14.46 18.95 16.37
N PHE A 438 -15.72 18.56 16.13
CA PHE A 438 -16.05 17.51 15.16
C PHE A 438 -15.84 17.91 13.70
N LYS A 439 -15.85 19.22 13.40
CA LYS A 439 -15.48 19.74 12.07
C LYS A 439 -13.98 20.00 11.93
N SER A 440 -13.25 20.04 13.04
CA SER A 440 -11.85 20.41 13.03
C SER A 440 -10.95 19.20 12.93
N PHE A 441 -9.76 19.43 12.37
CA PHE A 441 -8.76 18.39 12.24
C PHE A 441 -7.99 18.11 13.54
N ALA A 442 -8.28 18.83 14.62
CA ALA A 442 -7.61 18.66 15.91
C ALA A 442 -7.94 17.33 16.60
N LEU A 443 -8.96 16.62 16.11
CA LEU A 443 -9.30 15.26 16.52
C LEU A 443 -8.91 14.20 15.46
N LEU A 444 -8.27 14.59 14.35
CA LEU A 444 -7.68 13.60 13.44
C LEU A 444 -6.56 12.86 14.19
N ARG A 445 -6.51 11.54 14.02
CA ARG A 445 -5.50 10.66 14.61
C ARG A 445 -4.18 10.74 13.86
#